data_AF-A0A562TU02-F1
#
_entry.id   AF-A0A562TU02-F1
#
_cell.length_a   1.000
_cell.length_b   1.000
_cell.length_c   1.000
_cell.angle_alpha   90.00
_cell.angle_beta   90.00
_cell.angle_gamma   90.00
#
_symmetry.space_group_name_H-M   'P 1'
#
loop_
_entity.id
_entity.type
_entity.pdbx_description
1 polymer ?
#
loop_
_entity_poly.entity_id
_entity_poly.type
_entity_poly.pdbx_seq_one_letter_code
_entity_poly.pdbx_strand_id
1 'polypeptide(L)'
;MIELDFLTFVTLFKEAYWKCFGFAMENPLTETESKIFCNKITGLTGLSIGWKSVKNYSFFVMDSKAGKKENPSVATLDTLARYVLEAPYTTEIQRKNDESHYPYWFLYRERIQKTPGNTKSNEKRLWIAVAVIMSVIIALGIYLRYELETDSSYQFTEYFHNTDEHVMNNNGWFIKSKDNTYWNKRAVKPGQLTLYTLRGDYWPDPSSKPDIKNLLLHPIPAGCFTAEVHFSDFIPQDEWQQAGILLLEDTSFTGKSIRMSLAFNDNFGGMKMPREILIQAITSLGQGFGKPEEIAHKPIFFLDSLKKNPALFKNLKNSALRIEKSGNKYRFLYAGGVDENTAFKEVVSQEFDMKPKYIGIFAIRGFTNSVTIPVSFKFFRISANTCAQ
;
A
#
# COMPACT_ATOMS: atom_id res chain seq x y z
N MET A 1 -22.78 -50.09 21.88
CA MET A 1 -21.61 -49.43 21.28
C MET A 1 -20.38 -50.04 21.91
N ILE A 2 -19.46 -50.58 21.10
CA ILE A 2 -18.15 -51.06 21.61
C ILE A 2 -17.43 -49.84 22.20
N GLU A 3 -16.69 -50.00 23.30
CA GLU A 3 -15.99 -48.90 23.99
C GLU A 3 -15.17 -48.02 23.03
N LEU A 4 -14.58 -48.64 22.01
CA LEU A 4 -13.85 -47.97 20.93
C LEU A 4 -14.70 -47.07 20.05
N ASP A 5 -15.93 -47.48 19.70
CA ASP A 5 -16.83 -46.67 18.87
C ASP A 5 -17.32 -45.44 19.62
N PHE A 6 -17.49 -45.57 20.95
CA PHE A 6 -17.81 -44.45 21.82
C PHE A 6 -16.67 -43.44 21.87
N LEU A 7 -15.44 -43.91 22.11
CA LEU A 7 -14.29 -43.02 22.13
C LEU A 7 -14.08 -42.34 20.77
N THR A 8 -14.26 -43.07 19.67
CA THR A 8 -14.16 -42.53 18.31
C THR A 8 -15.21 -41.44 18.07
N PHE A 9 -16.45 -41.67 18.52
CA PHE A 9 -17.52 -40.66 18.43
C PHE A 9 -17.20 -39.41 19.26
N VAL A 10 -16.73 -39.57 20.50
CA VAL A 10 -16.34 -38.45 21.37
C VAL A 10 -15.26 -37.59 20.71
N THR A 11 -14.24 -38.22 20.14
CA THR A 11 -13.16 -37.52 19.42
C THR A 11 -13.72 -36.81 18.19
N LEU A 12 -14.52 -37.50 17.38
CA LEU A 12 -15.14 -36.93 16.18
C LEU A 12 -15.99 -35.69 16.49
N PHE A 13 -16.81 -35.77 17.54
CA PHE A 13 -17.68 -34.67 17.94
C PHE A 13 -16.88 -33.46 18.44
N LYS A 14 -15.82 -33.69 19.22
CA LYS A 14 -14.94 -32.61 19.70
C LYS A 14 -14.15 -31.95 18.57
N GLU A 15 -13.65 -32.71 17.60
CA GLU A 15 -12.97 -32.17 16.41
C GLU A 15 -13.94 -31.36 15.54
N ALA A 16 -15.15 -31.87 15.31
CA ALA A 16 -16.19 -31.14 14.59
C ALA A 16 -16.55 -29.83 15.30
N TYR A 17 -16.66 -29.84 16.63
CA TYR A 17 -16.90 -28.63 17.42
C TYR A 17 -15.74 -27.63 17.28
N TRP A 18 -14.50 -28.07 17.49
CA TRP A 18 -13.33 -27.21 17.38
C TRP A 18 -13.23 -26.57 15.99
N LYS A 19 -13.49 -27.35 14.93
CA LYS A 19 -13.54 -26.84 13.56
C LYS A 19 -14.64 -25.79 13.36
N CYS A 20 -15.79 -25.95 14.00
CA CYS A 20 -16.90 -25.01 13.92
C CYS A 20 -16.61 -23.68 14.63
N PHE A 21 -16.03 -23.72 15.83
CA PHE A 21 -15.96 -22.56 16.72
C PHE A 21 -14.54 -22.00 16.94
N GLY A 22 -13.49 -22.75 16.62
CA GLY A 22 -12.08 -22.35 16.77
C GLY A 22 -11.51 -22.53 18.17
N PHE A 23 -12.26 -23.13 19.11
CA PHE A 23 -11.82 -23.38 20.48
C PHE A 23 -12.33 -24.73 21.02
N ALA A 24 -11.76 -25.19 22.14
CA ALA A 24 -12.11 -26.48 22.74
C ALA A 24 -13.48 -26.45 23.43
N MET A 25 -14.18 -27.58 23.46
CA MET A 25 -15.48 -27.69 24.14
C MET A 25 -15.28 -27.78 25.66
N GLU A 26 -15.68 -26.72 26.37
CA GLU A 26 -15.64 -26.65 27.84
C GLU A 26 -16.99 -26.94 28.49
N ASN A 27 -18.08 -26.65 27.78
CA ASN A 27 -19.45 -26.81 28.26
C ASN A 27 -20.31 -27.51 27.19
N PRO A 28 -21.41 -28.18 27.58
CA PRO A 28 -22.42 -28.63 26.63
C PRO A 28 -22.97 -27.46 25.81
N LEU A 29 -23.36 -27.75 24.56
CA LEU A 29 -23.88 -26.75 23.63
C LEU A 29 -25.21 -26.18 24.13
N THR A 30 -25.34 -24.86 24.03
CA THR A 30 -26.63 -24.18 24.10
C THR A 30 -27.49 -24.51 22.87
N GLU A 31 -28.76 -24.14 22.91
CA GLU A 31 -29.64 -24.27 21.73
C GLU A 31 -29.13 -23.46 20.54
N THR A 32 -28.67 -22.22 20.79
CA THR A 32 -28.16 -21.32 19.75
C THR A 32 -26.91 -21.90 19.10
N GLU A 33 -25.94 -22.36 19.90
CA GLU A 33 -24.72 -22.97 19.36
C GLU A 33 -25.01 -24.25 18.60
N SER A 34 -25.95 -25.08 19.07
CA SER A 34 -26.35 -26.29 18.36
C SER A 34 -26.94 -25.99 16.97
N LYS A 35 -27.74 -24.93 16.84
CA LYS A 35 -28.28 -24.48 15.54
C LYS A 35 -27.18 -23.97 14.61
N ILE A 36 -26.26 -23.13 15.13
CA ILE A 36 -25.11 -22.62 14.36
C ILE A 36 -24.25 -23.79 13.86
N PHE A 37 -23.97 -24.74 14.74
CA PHE A 37 -23.15 -25.90 14.42
C PHE A 37 -23.78 -26.77 13.32
N CYS A 38 -25.08 -27.06 13.43
CA CYS A 38 -25.82 -27.80 12.39
C CYS A 38 -25.85 -27.06 11.06
N ASN A 39 -26.01 -25.73 11.08
CA ASN A 39 -26.02 -24.90 9.86
C ASN A 39 -24.66 -24.94 9.15
N LYS A 40 -23.54 -24.86 9.89
CA LYS A 40 -22.20 -24.98 9.30
C LYS A 40 -21.96 -26.37 8.71
N ILE A 41 -22.35 -27.44 9.42
CA ILE A 41 -22.26 -28.81 8.92
C ILE A 41 -23.06 -28.96 7.63
N THR A 42 -24.31 -28.49 7.62
CA THR A 42 -25.19 -28.56 6.44
C THR A 42 -24.64 -27.75 5.27
N GLY A 43 -24.10 -26.56 5.53
CA GLY A 43 -23.54 -25.68 4.51
C GLY A 43 -22.32 -26.28 3.81
N LEU A 44 -21.44 -26.97 4.55
CA LEU A 44 -20.25 -27.59 3.96
C LEU A 44 -20.52 -28.98 3.36
N THR A 45 -21.32 -29.80 4.02
CA THR A 45 -21.49 -31.22 3.61
C THR A 45 -22.72 -31.46 2.73
N GLY A 46 -23.71 -30.56 2.77
CA GLY A 46 -25.02 -30.76 2.14
C GLY A 46 -25.97 -31.70 2.90
N LEU A 47 -25.52 -32.25 4.03
CA LEU A 47 -26.29 -33.18 4.86
C LEU A 47 -26.66 -32.53 6.21
N SER A 48 -27.89 -32.74 6.65
CA SER A 48 -28.41 -32.14 7.89
C SER A 48 -28.37 -33.11 9.06
N ILE A 49 -28.09 -32.55 10.25
CA ILE A 49 -28.25 -33.22 11.54
C ILE A 49 -29.21 -32.37 12.38
N GLY A 50 -30.13 -33.01 13.11
CA GLY A 50 -31.05 -32.30 13.98
C GLY A 50 -30.34 -31.61 15.14
N TRP A 51 -30.58 -30.31 15.32
CA TRP A 51 -29.94 -29.51 16.39
C TRP A 51 -30.23 -30.03 17.80
N LYS A 52 -31.41 -30.62 18.04
CA LYS A 52 -31.75 -31.26 19.32
C LYS A 52 -30.85 -32.48 19.59
N SER A 53 -30.55 -33.26 18.56
CA SER A 53 -29.64 -34.40 18.64
C SER A 53 -28.22 -33.93 18.93
N VAL A 54 -27.73 -32.93 18.21
CA VAL A 54 -26.39 -32.32 18.45
C VAL A 54 -26.26 -31.77 19.87
N LYS A 55 -27.32 -31.11 20.38
CA LYS A 55 -27.36 -30.66 21.77
C LYS A 55 -27.23 -31.84 22.75
N ASN A 56 -28.04 -32.89 22.58
CA ASN A 56 -27.98 -34.08 23.44
C ASN A 56 -26.62 -34.79 23.35
N TYR A 57 -26.00 -34.84 22.17
CA TYR A 57 -24.67 -35.37 21.98
C TYR A 57 -23.62 -34.59 22.76
N SER A 58 -23.71 -33.26 22.81
CA SER A 58 -22.79 -32.45 23.62
C SER A 58 -22.90 -32.77 25.11
N PHE A 59 -24.12 -32.99 25.64
CA PHE A 59 -24.29 -33.45 27.02
C PHE A 59 -23.67 -34.83 27.23
N PHE A 60 -23.92 -35.77 26.31
CA PHE A 60 -23.38 -37.12 26.40
C PHE A 60 -21.84 -37.17 26.28
N VAL A 61 -21.25 -36.29 25.48
CA VAL A 61 -19.78 -36.16 25.31
C VAL A 61 -19.12 -35.54 26.54
N MET A 62 -19.79 -34.59 27.21
CA MET A 62 -19.24 -33.88 28.37
C MET A 62 -19.50 -34.59 29.70
N ASP A 63 -20.62 -35.30 29.83
CA ASP A 63 -21.01 -35.99 31.05
C ASP A 63 -21.32 -37.47 30.78
N SER A 64 -20.27 -38.28 30.71
CA SER A 64 -20.37 -39.74 30.55
C SER A 64 -21.06 -40.44 31.74
N LYS A 65 -21.29 -39.74 32.86
CA LYS A 65 -21.87 -40.30 34.09
C LYS A 65 -23.36 -40.01 34.26
N ALA A 66 -23.95 -39.07 33.51
CA ALA A 66 -25.36 -38.65 33.64
C ALA A 66 -26.43 -39.66 33.15
N GLY A 67 -26.09 -40.94 32.95
CA GLY A 67 -27.05 -42.04 32.78
C GLY A 67 -27.80 -42.11 31.44
N LYS A 68 -27.94 -41.01 30.69
CA LYS A 68 -28.59 -41.02 29.37
C LYS A 68 -27.59 -41.39 28.28
N LYS A 69 -27.55 -42.68 27.93
CA LYS A 69 -26.77 -43.18 26.79
C LYS A 69 -27.39 -42.67 25.49
N GLU A 70 -26.63 -41.93 24.71
CA GLU A 70 -26.99 -41.61 23.32
C GLU A 70 -26.33 -42.62 22.37
N ASN A 71 -27.03 -42.96 21.29
CA ASN A 71 -26.51 -43.83 20.24
C ASN A 71 -26.69 -43.11 18.90
N PRO A 72 -25.71 -42.28 18.47
CA PRO A 72 -25.78 -41.59 17.20
C PRO A 72 -25.95 -42.59 16.05
N SER A 73 -26.83 -42.28 15.11
CA SER A 73 -27.00 -43.12 13.92
C SER A 73 -25.73 -43.08 13.06
N VAL A 74 -25.47 -44.14 12.28
CA VAL A 74 -24.30 -44.18 11.38
C VAL A 74 -24.35 -43.03 10.37
N ALA A 75 -25.54 -42.62 9.93
CA ALA A 75 -25.73 -41.44 9.09
C ALA A 75 -25.23 -40.15 9.76
N THR A 76 -25.52 -39.95 11.05
CA THR A 76 -25.01 -38.80 11.82
C THR A 76 -23.49 -38.84 11.94
N LEU A 77 -22.93 -40.02 12.23
CA LEU A 77 -21.49 -40.22 12.35
C LEU A 77 -20.77 -39.91 11.02
N ASP A 78 -21.33 -40.37 9.90
CA ASP A 78 -20.80 -40.06 8.56
C ASP A 78 -20.85 -38.57 8.25
N THR A 79 -21.97 -37.90 8.54
CA THR A 79 -22.10 -36.45 8.30
C THR A 79 -21.09 -35.64 9.13
N LEU A 80 -20.87 -35.99 10.40
CA LEU A 80 -19.83 -35.36 11.21
C LEU A 80 -18.42 -35.65 10.67
N ALA A 81 -18.16 -36.89 10.26
CA ALA A 81 -16.88 -37.27 9.67
C ALA A 81 -16.58 -36.52 8.37
N ARG A 82 -17.57 -36.34 7.49
CA ARG A 82 -17.46 -35.50 6.29
C ARG A 82 -17.09 -34.07 6.62
N TYR A 83 -17.74 -33.50 7.62
CA TYR A 83 -17.47 -32.13 8.05
C TYR A 83 -16.03 -31.97 8.53
N VAL A 84 -15.54 -32.91 9.35
CA VAL A 84 -14.16 -32.89 9.86
C VAL A 84 -13.15 -33.12 8.74
N LEU A 85 -13.37 -34.12 7.88
CA LEU A 85 -12.47 -34.54 6.81
C LEU A 85 -12.56 -33.71 5.52
N GLU A 86 -13.42 -32.69 5.46
CA GLU A 86 -13.61 -31.84 4.27
C GLU A 86 -14.04 -32.63 3.03
N ALA A 87 -14.96 -33.58 3.24
CA ALA A 87 -15.53 -34.33 2.14
C ALA A 87 -16.25 -33.40 1.14
N PRO A 88 -16.27 -33.76 -0.15
CA PRO A 88 -17.09 -33.06 -1.14
C PRO A 88 -18.56 -32.98 -0.71
N TYR A 89 -19.19 -31.86 -1.08
CA TYR A 89 -20.62 -31.64 -0.87
C TYR A 89 -21.44 -32.76 -1.52
N THR A 90 -22.45 -33.28 -0.80
CA THR A 90 -23.36 -34.32 -1.29
C THR A 90 -24.78 -34.08 -0.79
N THR A 91 -25.76 -34.73 -1.41
CA THR A 91 -27.15 -34.74 -0.95
C THR A 91 -27.53 -36.12 -0.42
N GLU A 92 -28.63 -36.21 0.34
CA GLU A 92 -29.11 -37.50 0.88
C GLU A 92 -29.41 -38.53 -0.23
N ILE A 93 -29.86 -38.06 -1.39
CA ILE A 93 -30.18 -38.89 -2.56
C ILE A 93 -28.88 -39.41 -3.20
N GLN A 94 -27.93 -38.50 -3.48
CA GLN A 94 -26.63 -38.87 -4.07
C GLN A 94 -25.85 -39.81 -3.16
N ARG A 95 -25.79 -39.51 -1.86
CA ARG A 95 -25.12 -40.38 -0.87
C ARG A 95 -25.66 -41.82 -0.90
N LYS A 96 -26.97 -42.00 -1.11
CA LYS A 96 -27.58 -43.34 -1.17
C LYS A 96 -27.32 -44.07 -2.47
N ASN A 97 -27.20 -43.35 -3.58
CA ASN A 97 -27.06 -43.92 -4.92
C ASN A 97 -25.59 -44.18 -5.29
N ASP A 98 -24.70 -43.24 -4.94
CA ASP A 98 -23.36 -43.15 -5.51
C ASP A 98 -22.27 -43.59 -4.53
N GLU A 99 -22.61 -43.74 -3.25
CA GLU A 99 -21.63 -44.03 -2.20
C GLU A 99 -21.90 -45.37 -1.51
N SER A 100 -20.82 -46.10 -1.20
CA SER A 100 -20.89 -47.25 -0.28
C SER A 100 -21.47 -46.82 1.07
N HIS A 101 -22.03 -47.73 1.85
CA HIS A 101 -22.73 -47.42 3.11
C HIS A 101 -21.86 -46.64 4.12
N TYR A 102 -21.95 -45.30 4.11
CA TYR A 102 -21.31 -44.36 5.05
C TYR A 102 -19.76 -44.38 5.08
N PRO A 103 -19.08 -44.03 3.97
CA PRO A 103 -17.64 -44.28 3.82
C PRO A 103 -16.78 -43.39 4.73
N TYR A 104 -17.19 -42.15 5.00
CA TYR A 104 -16.38 -41.20 5.76
C TYR A 104 -16.33 -41.53 7.24
N TRP A 105 -17.40 -42.12 7.79
CA TRP A 105 -17.36 -42.65 9.15
C TRP A 105 -16.27 -43.72 9.30
N PHE A 106 -16.19 -44.67 8.37
CA PHE A 106 -15.20 -45.74 8.44
C PHE A 106 -13.77 -45.24 8.18
N LEU A 107 -13.59 -44.31 7.24
CA LEU A 107 -12.30 -43.64 7.01
C LEU A 107 -11.82 -42.90 8.27
N TYR A 108 -12.73 -42.18 8.93
CA TYR A 108 -12.40 -41.50 10.18
C TYR A 108 -12.02 -42.48 11.29
N ARG A 109 -12.80 -43.55 11.47
CA ARG A 109 -12.54 -44.60 12.45
C ARG A 109 -11.19 -45.28 12.23
N GLU A 110 -10.83 -45.56 10.98
CA GLU A 110 -9.53 -46.15 10.63
C GLU A 110 -8.37 -45.20 10.97
N ARG A 111 -8.53 -43.88 10.74
CA ARG A 111 -7.52 -42.86 11.10
C ARG A 111 -7.25 -42.84 12.61
N ILE A 112 -8.28 -42.92 13.44
CA ILE A 112 -8.12 -42.97 14.90
C ILE A 112 -7.45 -44.27 15.34
N GLN A 113 -7.78 -45.40 14.73
CA GLN A 113 -7.17 -46.70 15.04
C GLN A 113 -5.69 -46.79 14.61
N LYS A 114 -5.33 -46.16 13.49
CA LYS A 114 -3.95 -46.09 12.95
C LYS A 114 -3.07 -45.05 13.63
N THR A 115 -3.49 -44.43 14.72
CA THR A 115 -2.60 -43.57 15.51
C THR A 115 -1.89 -44.46 16.55
N PRO A 116 -0.74 -45.11 16.25
CA PRO A 116 0.01 -45.81 17.28
C PRO A 116 0.40 -44.79 18.35
N GLY A 117 0.16 -45.14 19.61
CA GLY A 117 0.67 -44.42 20.76
C GLY A 117 2.19 -44.36 20.68
N ASN A 118 2.73 -43.34 20.02
CA ASN A 118 4.16 -43.13 19.88
C ASN A 118 4.60 -42.12 20.95
N THR A 119 4.50 -42.56 22.20
CA THR A 119 5.27 -42.01 23.32
C THR A 119 6.71 -42.47 23.18
N LYS A 120 7.43 -41.92 22.21
CA LYS A 120 8.90 -41.90 22.16
C LYS A 120 9.35 -40.83 21.17
N SER A 121 10.23 -39.94 21.64
CA SER A 121 10.90 -38.83 20.93
C SER A 121 10.41 -37.41 21.25
N ASN A 122 10.33 -37.03 22.53
CA ASN A 122 10.18 -35.61 22.93
C ASN A 122 11.47 -34.79 22.69
N GLU A 123 12.65 -35.41 22.59
CA GLU A 123 13.90 -34.65 22.41
C GLU A 123 14.02 -34.05 21.00
N LYS A 124 13.68 -34.79 19.94
CA LYS A 124 13.75 -34.24 18.56
C LYS A 124 12.71 -33.15 18.31
N ARG A 125 11.53 -33.22 18.94
CA ARG A 125 10.48 -32.17 18.81
C ARG A 125 10.90 -30.88 19.51
N LEU A 126 11.58 -30.97 20.66
CA LEU A 126 12.13 -29.81 21.35
C LEU A 126 13.17 -29.10 20.47
N TRP A 127 14.10 -29.85 19.87
CA TRP A 127 15.11 -29.27 18.97
C TRP A 127 14.53 -28.66 17.69
N ILE A 128 13.48 -29.25 17.12
CA ILE A 128 12.77 -28.66 15.98
C ILE A 128 12.06 -27.36 16.40
N ALA A 129 11.40 -27.32 17.55
CA ALA A 129 10.75 -26.11 18.05
C ALA A 129 11.76 -24.98 18.32
N VAL A 130 12.91 -25.30 18.92
CA VAL A 130 14.01 -24.34 19.13
C VAL A 130 14.56 -23.83 17.80
N ALA A 131 14.77 -24.71 16.81
CA ALA A 131 15.24 -24.31 15.48
C ALA A 131 14.24 -23.38 14.77
N VAL A 132 12.93 -23.66 14.88
CA VAL A 132 11.88 -22.79 14.33
C VAL A 132 11.87 -21.42 15.02
N ILE A 133 11.90 -21.38 16.35
CA ILE A 133 11.95 -20.11 17.09
C ILE A 133 13.19 -19.31 16.73
N MET A 134 14.37 -19.94 16.68
CA MET A 134 15.61 -19.30 16.23
C MET A 134 15.51 -18.78 14.80
N SER A 135 14.91 -19.53 13.87
CA SER A 135 14.71 -19.06 12.50
C SER A 135 13.77 -17.87 12.41
N VAL A 136 12.71 -17.81 13.23
CA VAL A 136 11.82 -16.65 13.32
C VAL A 136 12.54 -15.46 13.94
N ILE A 137 13.34 -15.65 14.99
CA ILE A 137 14.14 -14.57 15.60
C ILE A 137 15.18 -14.04 14.61
N ILE A 138 15.83 -14.91 13.85
CA ILE A 138 16.80 -14.52 12.82
C ILE A 138 16.08 -13.78 11.69
N ALA A 139 14.95 -14.28 11.20
CA ALA A 139 14.18 -13.61 10.15
C ALA A 139 13.66 -12.24 10.62
N LEU A 140 13.20 -12.13 11.87
CA LEU A 140 12.78 -10.88 12.48
C LEU A 140 13.97 -9.94 12.67
N GLY A 141 15.13 -10.45 13.10
CA GLY A 141 16.36 -9.68 13.23
C GLY A 141 16.87 -9.16 11.90
N ILE A 142 16.81 -9.97 10.83
CA ILE A 142 17.13 -9.55 9.46
C ILE A 142 16.13 -8.50 8.98
N TYR A 143 14.83 -8.71 9.19
CA TYR A 143 13.78 -7.77 8.83
C TYR A 143 13.97 -6.42 9.52
N LEU A 144 14.15 -6.42 10.85
CA LEU A 144 14.40 -5.22 11.65
C LEU A 144 15.71 -4.56 11.24
N ARG A 145 16.77 -5.33 10.96
CA ARG A 145 18.04 -4.80 10.46
C ARG A 145 17.86 -4.13 9.10
N TYR A 146 17.10 -4.72 8.19
CA TYR A 146 16.83 -4.14 6.87
C TYR A 146 16.01 -2.84 6.98
N GLU A 147 15.13 -2.74 7.98
CA GLU A 147 14.33 -1.55 8.25
C GLU A 147 15.14 -0.46 8.98
N LEU A 148 16.09 -0.86 9.85
CA LEU A 148 16.98 0.04 10.62
C LEU A 148 18.23 0.49 9.85
N GLU A 149 18.80 -0.33 8.96
CA GLU A 149 19.94 -0.02 8.09
C GLU A 149 19.53 0.76 6.83
N THR A 150 18.32 1.34 6.79
CA THR A 150 18.02 2.36 5.78
C THR A 150 18.97 3.53 6.03
N ASP A 151 20.06 3.53 5.27
CA ASP A 151 21.30 4.22 5.55
C ASP A 151 21.04 5.72 5.69
N SER A 152 20.99 6.21 6.94
CA SER A 152 20.84 7.63 7.26
C SER A 152 21.98 8.49 6.69
N SER A 153 22.99 7.87 6.08
CA SER A 153 24.11 8.51 5.40
C SER A 153 23.87 8.76 3.91
N TYR A 154 22.78 8.25 3.30
CA TYR A 154 22.57 8.48 1.87
C TYR A 154 22.35 9.96 1.58
N GLN A 155 23.24 10.55 0.80
CA GLN A 155 23.10 11.89 0.26
C GLN A 155 23.46 11.88 -1.22
N PHE A 156 22.55 12.37 -2.05
CA PHE A 156 22.76 12.61 -3.47
C PHE A 156 22.57 14.09 -3.76
N THR A 157 23.47 14.66 -4.56
CA THR A 157 23.45 16.08 -4.94
C THR A 157 23.84 16.20 -6.40
N GLU A 158 23.04 16.91 -7.17
CA GLU A 158 23.23 17.15 -8.60
C GLU A 158 23.16 18.65 -8.87
N TYR A 159 24.25 19.19 -9.43
CA TYR A 159 24.39 20.61 -9.80
C TYR A 159 24.14 20.84 -11.29
N PHE A 160 23.87 19.78 -12.05
CA PHE A 160 23.61 19.81 -13.50
C PHE A 160 24.71 20.52 -14.31
N HIS A 161 25.96 20.42 -13.85
CA HIS A 161 27.12 20.92 -14.60
C HIS A 161 27.30 20.20 -15.94
N ASN A 162 26.90 18.93 -15.99
CA ASN A 162 26.83 18.14 -17.20
C ASN A 162 25.44 17.50 -17.32
N THR A 163 24.70 17.89 -18.36
CA THR A 163 23.36 17.37 -18.64
C THR A 163 23.36 16.36 -19.78
N ASP A 164 24.53 15.81 -20.13
CA ASP A 164 24.60 14.69 -21.04
C ASP A 164 23.79 13.50 -20.51
N GLU A 165 23.05 12.84 -21.41
CA GLU A 165 22.09 11.82 -21.00
C GLU A 165 22.76 10.57 -20.43
N HIS A 166 23.94 10.21 -20.93
CA HIS A 166 24.70 9.09 -20.38
C HIS A 166 25.22 9.42 -18.99
N VAL A 167 25.69 10.66 -18.76
CA VAL A 167 26.11 11.12 -17.43
C VAL A 167 24.93 11.14 -16.45
N MET A 168 23.79 11.65 -16.87
CA MET A 168 22.57 11.66 -16.04
C MET A 168 22.13 10.23 -15.68
N ASN A 169 22.14 9.31 -16.66
CA ASN A 169 21.82 7.90 -16.42
C ASN A 169 22.79 7.23 -15.44
N ASN A 170 24.10 7.53 -15.57
CA ASN A 170 25.11 7.02 -14.64
C ASN A 170 24.93 7.59 -13.22
N ASN A 171 24.39 8.79 -13.10
CA ASN A 171 24.04 9.41 -11.82
C ASN A 171 22.67 8.93 -11.28
N GLY A 172 22.06 7.89 -11.88
CA GLY A 172 20.81 7.29 -11.41
C GLY A 172 19.54 7.98 -11.87
N TRP A 173 19.65 9.02 -12.71
CA TRP A 173 18.48 9.63 -13.34
C TRP A 173 18.00 8.80 -14.52
N PHE A 174 16.71 8.85 -14.80
CA PHE A 174 16.16 8.35 -16.06
C PHE A 174 14.97 9.19 -16.52
N ILE A 175 14.71 9.19 -17.81
CA ILE A 175 13.69 10.05 -18.42
C ILE A 175 12.46 9.21 -18.75
N LYS A 176 11.29 9.68 -18.31
CA LYS A 176 10.00 9.16 -18.74
C LYS A 176 9.39 10.04 -19.83
N SER A 177 8.76 9.39 -20.82
CA SER A 177 8.04 10.04 -21.92
C SER A 177 8.86 11.10 -22.65
N LYS A 178 10.05 10.70 -23.12
CA LYS A 178 11.01 11.59 -23.76
C LYS A 178 10.43 12.28 -25.01
N ASP A 179 10.56 13.60 -25.05
CA ASP A 179 10.33 14.46 -26.21
C ASP A 179 11.68 15.00 -26.68
N ASN A 180 12.18 14.46 -27.80
CA ASN A 180 13.50 14.79 -28.32
C ASN A 180 13.64 16.26 -28.74
N THR A 181 12.56 16.91 -29.18
CA THR A 181 12.59 18.31 -29.64
C THR A 181 13.01 19.24 -28.52
N TYR A 182 12.50 19.00 -27.31
CA TYR A 182 12.80 19.81 -26.13
C TYR A 182 13.93 19.22 -25.30
N TRP A 183 14.09 17.90 -25.26
CA TRP A 183 15.19 17.26 -24.53
C TRP A 183 16.56 17.62 -25.13
N ASN A 184 16.66 17.78 -26.45
CA ASN A 184 17.91 18.22 -27.09
C ASN A 184 18.29 19.67 -26.74
N LYS A 185 17.38 20.43 -26.10
CA LYS A 185 17.61 21.80 -25.63
C LYS A 185 17.89 21.86 -24.12
N ARG A 186 18.09 20.72 -23.47
CA ARG A 186 18.33 20.65 -22.02
C ARG A 186 19.56 21.42 -21.53
N ALA A 187 20.55 21.60 -22.40
CA ALA A 187 21.81 22.27 -22.10
C ALA A 187 21.88 23.73 -22.61
N VAL A 188 20.74 24.36 -22.94
CA VAL A 188 20.72 25.74 -23.46
C VAL A 188 21.35 26.74 -22.49
N LYS A 189 21.22 26.52 -21.17
CA LYS A 189 21.88 27.32 -20.14
C LYS A 189 23.03 26.50 -19.55
N PRO A 190 24.31 26.86 -19.79
CA PRO A 190 25.45 26.12 -19.27
C PRO A 190 25.39 26.00 -17.74
N GLY A 191 25.73 24.80 -17.24
CA GLY A 191 25.73 24.50 -15.82
C GLY A 191 24.36 24.30 -15.18
N GLN A 192 23.30 24.15 -15.99
CA GLN A 192 21.92 23.97 -15.51
C GLN A 192 21.17 23.00 -16.41
N LEU A 193 20.19 22.29 -15.83
CA LEU A 193 19.23 21.51 -16.60
C LEU A 193 18.05 22.37 -17.00
N THR A 194 17.76 22.44 -18.30
CA THR A 194 16.60 23.15 -18.83
C THR A 194 15.49 22.16 -19.20
N LEU A 195 14.36 22.22 -18.51
CA LEU A 195 13.11 21.57 -18.94
C LEU A 195 12.17 22.62 -19.54
N TYR A 196 11.03 22.18 -20.08
CA TYR A 196 10.07 23.06 -20.73
C TYR A 196 8.66 22.74 -20.23
N THR A 197 7.80 23.74 -20.09
CA THR A 197 6.39 23.56 -19.69
C THR A 197 5.58 22.90 -20.82
N LEU A 198 5.81 21.60 -21.01
CA LEU A 198 5.17 20.81 -22.06
C LEU A 198 3.75 20.41 -21.66
N ARG A 199 2.92 20.13 -22.66
CA ARG A 199 1.55 19.64 -22.43
C ARG A 199 1.61 18.27 -21.74
N GLY A 200 0.87 18.12 -20.65
CA GLY A 200 0.81 16.91 -19.85
C GLY A 200 0.49 17.20 -18.38
N ASP A 201 -0.01 16.19 -17.69
CA ASP A 201 -0.16 16.17 -16.24
C ASP A 201 -0.12 14.73 -15.70
N TYR A 202 0.06 14.54 -14.39
CA TYR A 202 0.20 13.23 -13.77
C TYR A 202 -1.12 12.58 -13.34
N TRP A 203 -2.25 13.29 -13.43
CA TRP A 203 -3.57 12.74 -13.15
C TRP A 203 -4.41 12.58 -14.42
N PRO A 204 -5.38 11.65 -14.42
CA PRO A 204 -6.22 11.43 -15.59
C PRO A 204 -7.24 12.56 -15.76
N ASP A 205 -7.30 13.13 -16.96
CA ASP A 205 -8.41 13.94 -17.42
C ASP A 205 -9.35 13.04 -18.24
N PRO A 206 -10.69 13.21 -18.20
CA PRO A 206 -11.60 12.43 -19.04
C PRO A 206 -11.19 12.33 -20.52
N SER A 207 -10.50 13.34 -21.04
CA SER A 207 -10.05 13.38 -22.44
C SER A 207 -8.59 12.96 -22.65
N SER A 208 -7.78 12.85 -21.59
CA SER A 208 -6.33 12.71 -21.71
C SER A 208 -5.74 11.76 -20.67
N LYS A 209 -4.89 10.83 -21.13
CA LYS A 209 -4.15 9.93 -20.24
C LYS A 209 -3.07 10.71 -19.45
N PRO A 210 -2.76 10.30 -18.21
CA PRO A 210 -1.63 10.84 -17.46
C PRO A 210 -0.33 10.71 -18.25
N ASP A 211 0.34 11.83 -18.50
CA ASP A 211 1.64 11.87 -19.16
C ASP A 211 2.39 13.16 -18.81
N ILE A 212 3.68 13.05 -18.52
CA ILE A 212 4.56 14.20 -18.32
C ILE A 212 5.77 14.00 -19.22
N LYS A 213 5.89 14.85 -20.25
CA LYS A 213 7.02 14.80 -21.18
C LYS A 213 8.31 15.24 -20.49
N ASN A 214 9.40 14.53 -20.79
CA ASN A 214 10.72 14.78 -20.21
C ASN A 214 10.71 14.81 -18.67
N LEU A 215 9.88 13.98 -18.04
CA LEU A 215 9.91 13.79 -16.59
C LEU A 215 11.22 13.09 -16.22
N LEU A 216 12.07 13.77 -15.46
CA LEU A 216 13.33 13.20 -15.00
C LEU A 216 13.13 12.60 -13.62
N LEU A 217 13.43 11.31 -13.46
CA LEU A 217 13.16 10.51 -12.27
C LEU A 217 14.44 9.97 -11.65
N HIS A 218 14.49 9.96 -10.32
CA HIS A 218 15.54 9.35 -9.52
C HIS A 218 14.92 8.44 -8.46
N PRO A 219 15.49 7.27 -8.16
CA PRO A 219 15.01 6.42 -7.07
C PRO A 219 15.16 7.10 -5.70
N ILE A 220 14.24 6.83 -4.78
CA ILE A 220 14.32 7.27 -3.39
C ILE A 220 14.83 6.08 -2.55
N PRO A 221 15.99 6.18 -1.90
CA PRO A 221 16.58 5.04 -1.20
C PRO A 221 16.11 4.88 0.25
N ALA A 222 15.33 5.84 0.79
CA ALA A 222 14.96 5.84 2.21
C ALA A 222 13.49 6.19 2.46
N GLY A 223 12.95 5.63 3.55
CA GLY A 223 11.59 5.91 4.00
C GLY A 223 11.38 7.32 4.53
N CYS A 224 12.42 7.97 5.06
CA CYS A 224 12.41 9.37 5.49
C CYS A 224 13.55 10.12 4.80
N PHE A 225 13.26 11.32 4.30
CA PHE A 225 14.22 12.07 3.50
C PHE A 225 13.89 13.56 3.45
N THR A 226 14.88 14.35 3.05
CA THR A 226 14.70 15.74 2.62
C THR A 226 15.09 15.81 1.15
N ALA A 227 14.17 16.26 0.30
CA ALA A 227 14.42 16.52 -1.11
C ALA A 227 14.26 18.00 -1.43
N GLU A 228 15.13 18.52 -2.28
CA GLU A 228 15.24 19.94 -2.55
C GLU A 228 15.59 20.19 -4.02
N VAL A 229 14.95 21.20 -4.62
CA VAL A 229 15.24 21.65 -5.99
C VAL A 229 15.32 23.16 -6.06
N HIS A 230 16.26 23.69 -6.83
CA HIS A 230 16.38 25.13 -7.07
C HIS A 230 16.15 25.46 -8.54
N PHE A 231 15.34 26.47 -8.78
CA PHE A 231 15.12 27.06 -10.08
C PHE A 231 15.91 28.36 -10.23
N SER A 232 16.14 28.74 -11.48
CA SER A 232 16.51 30.10 -11.80
C SER A 232 15.65 30.67 -12.92
N ASP A 233 15.27 31.93 -12.71
CA ASP A 233 14.55 32.76 -13.66
C ASP A 233 13.22 32.12 -14.14
N PHE A 234 12.63 31.23 -13.34
CA PHE A 234 11.34 30.63 -13.66
C PHE A 234 10.20 31.48 -13.11
N ILE A 235 9.48 32.13 -14.02
CA ILE A 235 8.31 32.94 -13.75
C ILE A 235 7.20 32.41 -14.66
N PRO A 236 6.22 31.65 -14.14
CA PRO A 236 5.12 31.19 -14.96
C PRO A 236 4.22 32.38 -15.34
N GLN A 237 3.77 32.42 -16.58
CA GLN A 237 3.11 33.57 -17.21
C GLN A 237 1.70 33.27 -17.72
N ASP A 238 1.34 31.99 -17.81
CA ASP A 238 0.13 31.54 -18.51
C ASP A 238 -0.46 30.28 -17.86
N GLU A 239 -1.70 29.96 -18.25
CA GLU A 239 -2.54 28.90 -17.65
C GLU A 239 -1.76 27.60 -17.45
N TRP A 240 -1.81 27.08 -16.21
CA TRP A 240 -1.27 25.79 -15.80
C TRP A 240 0.24 25.61 -15.95
N GLN A 241 0.99 26.65 -16.33
CA GLN A 241 2.45 26.59 -16.36
C GLN A 241 2.99 26.39 -14.95
N GLN A 242 3.77 25.33 -14.78
CA GLN A 242 4.26 24.93 -13.47
C GLN A 242 5.50 24.06 -13.59
N ALA A 243 6.34 24.11 -12.56
CA ALA A 243 7.50 23.26 -12.42
C ALA A 243 7.76 22.95 -10.95
N GLY A 244 8.34 21.78 -10.69
CA GLY A 244 8.33 21.27 -9.33
C GLY A 244 8.99 19.93 -9.10
N ILE A 245 8.69 19.41 -7.92
CA ILE A 245 9.04 18.08 -7.43
C ILE A 245 7.79 17.19 -7.47
N LEU A 246 7.94 15.96 -7.92
CA LEU A 246 6.88 14.94 -7.96
C LEU A 246 7.35 13.66 -7.27
N LEU A 247 6.70 13.27 -6.18
CA LEU A 247 6.91 11.98 -5.51
C LEU A 247 5.95 10.94 -6.07
N LEU A 248 6.45 9.74 -6.34
CA LEU A 248 5.70 8.65 -6.96
C LEU A 248 5.98 7.31 -6.27
N GLU A 249 4.96 6.51 -5.99
CA GLU A 249 5.13 5.06 -5.70
C GLU A 249 5.48 4.26 -6.97
N ASP A 250 5.09 4.88 -8.07
CA ASP A 250 4.87 4.43 -9.44
C ASP A 250 5.51 5.15 -10.62
N THR A 251 6.19 4.47 -11.55
CA THR A 251 6.50 5.11 -12.85
C THR A 251 5.37 4.99 -13.85
N SER A 252 4.19 4.44 -13.54
CA SER A 252 3.01 4.39 -14.43
C SER A 252 1.94 5.42 -14.11
N PHE A 253 2.11 6.21 -13.04
CA PHE A 253 1.11 7.15 -12.50
C PHE A 253 -0.16 6.44 -11.98
N THR A 254 -0.04 5.16 -11.63
CA THR A 254 -1.18 4.35 -11.15
C THR A 254 -1.28 4.35 -9.63
N GLY A 255 -0.16 4.53 -8.92
CA GLY A 255 -0.08 4.58 -7.46
C GLY A 255 -0.24 5.99 -6.91
N LYS A 256 -0.04 6.12 -5.59
CA LYS A 256 -0.15 7.41 -4.92
C LYS A 256 0.96 8.35 -5.39
N SER A 257 0.70 9.64 -5.32
CA SER A 257 1.67 10.66 -5.69
C SER A 257 1.46 11.98 -4.95
N ILE A 258 2.54 12.75 -4.83
CA ILE A 258 2.54 14.10 -4.27
C ILE A 258 3.30 15.01 -5.22
N ARG A 259 2.66 16.09 -5.68
CA ARG A 259 3.31 17.16 -6.45
C ARG A 259 3.49 18.38 -5.56
N MET A 260 4.65 19.02 -5.61
CA MET A 260 4.87 20.38 -5.14
C MET A 260 5.43 21.23 -6.28
N SER A 261 4.82 22.39 -6.54
CA SER A 261 5.18 23.22 -7.70
C SER A 261 5.09 24.71 -7.43
N LEU A 262 5.94 25.47 -8.11
CA LEU A 262 5.69 26.88 -8.42
C LEU A 262 4.81 26.91 -9.67
N ALA A 263 3.64 27.52 -9.59
CA ALA A 263 2.62 27.46 -10.63
C ALA A 263 1.97 28.83 -10.89
N PHE A 264 1.42 28.99 -12.08
CA PHE A 264 0.48 30.05 -12.40
C PHE A 264 -0.95 29.52 -12.30
N ASN A 265 -1.83 30.30 -11.67
CA ASN A 265 -3.25 30.02 -11.57
C ASN A 265 -4.08 31.25 -11.96
N ASP A 266 -5.08 31.04 -12.79
CA ASP A 266 -6.09 32.01 -13.16
C ASP A 266 -7.49 31.40 -13.24
N ASN A 267 -7.65 30.14 -12.85
CA ASN A 267 -8.92 29.43 -12.87
C ASN A 267 -9.48 29.26 -11.46
N PHE A 268 -10.58 29.96 -11.17
CA PHE A 268 -11.26 29.95 -9.87
C PHE A 268 -12.73 29.52 -10.01
N GLY A 269 -12.98 28.48 -10.81
CA GLY A 269 -14.34 27.96 -11.00
C GLY A 269 -15.27 28.96 -11.70
N GLY A 270 -14.73 29.74 -12.63
CA GLY A 270 -15.47 30.77 -13.38
C GLY A 270 -15.52 32.14 -12.71
N MET A 271 -14.98 32.29 -11.50
CA MET A 271 -14.83 33.61 -10.87
C MET A 271 -13.62 34.36 -11.44
N LYS A 272 -13.79 35.65 -11.73
CA LYS A 272 -12.69 36.55 -12.08
C LYS A 272 -11.92 36.94 -10.82
N MET A 273 -10.92 36.15 -10.47
CA MET A 273 -9.95 36.49 -9.44
C MET A 273 -8.65 36.99 -10.08
N PRO A 274 -7.84 37.79 -9.38
CA PRO A 274 -6.54 38.20 -9.88
C PRO A 274 -5.66 36.97 -10.11
N ARG A 275 -5.08 36.91 -11.31
CA ARG A 275 -4.11 35.87 -11.69
C ARG A 275 -2.95 35.87 -10.70
N GLU A 276 -2.50 34.68 -10.33
CA GLU A 276 -1.52 34.51 -9.27
C GLU A 276 -0.40 33.55 -9.66
N ILE A 277 0.76 33.81 -9.08
CA ILE A 277 1.87 32.87 -9.01
C ILE A 277 1.87 32.32 -7.59
N LEU A 278 1.74 31.01 -7.46
CA LEU A 278 1.53 30.33 -6.19
C LEU A 278 2.46 29.15 -6.00
N ILE A 279 2.61 28.73 -4.74
CA ILE A 279 3.11 27.40 -4.41
C ILE A 279 1.92 26.49 -4.19
N GLN A 280 1.88 25.43 -4.98
CA GLN A 280 0.85 24.40 -4.93
C GLN A 280 1.45 23.12 -4.38
N ALA A 281 0.68 22.42 -3.55
CA ALA A 281 0.93 21.01 -3.28
C ALA A 281 -0.36 20.23 -3.52
N ILE A 282 -0.25 19.10 -4.23
CA ILE A 282 -1.39 18.26 -4.60
C ILE A 282 -1.04 16.80 -4.32
N THR A 283 -1.98 16.08 -3.69
CA THR A 283 -1.92 14.63 -3.47
C THR A 283 -2.87 13.90 -4.41
N SER A 284 -2.46 12.73 -4.89
CA SER A 284 -3.33 11.81 -5.63
C SER A 284 -3.24 10.42 -5.02
N LEU A 285 -4.39 9.76 -4.90
CA LEU A 285 -4.48 8.38 -4.42
C LEU A 285 -4.23 7.34 -5.52
N GLY A 286 -4.01 7.78 -6.76
CA GLY A 286 -3.75 6.91 -7.90
C GLY A 286 -5.00 6.54 -8.72
N GLN A 287 -4.85 5.54 -9.59
CA GLN A 287 -5.92 5.10 -10.48
C GLN A 287 -7.09 4.51 -9.70
N GLY A 288 -8.31 4.82 -10.13
CA GLY A 288 -9.55 4.33 -9.48
C GLY A 288 -10.02 5.20 -8.31
N PHE A 289 -9.22 6.19 -7.90
CA PHE A 289 -9.64 7.24 -6.98
C PHE A 289 -10.06 8.50 -7.76
N GLY A 290 -10.75 9.42 -7.07
CA GLY A 290 -11.28 10.64 -7.66
C GLY A 290 -10.21 11.64 -8.12
N LYS A 291 -10.63 12.89 -8.33
CA LYS A 291 -9.69 13.98 -8.67
C LYS A 291 -8.62 14.13 -7.57
N PRO A 292 -7.38 14.51 -7.93
CA PRO A 292 -6.37 14.87 -6.94
C PRO A 292 -6.86 15.95 -5.99
N GLU A 293 -6.35 15.93 -4.76
CA GLU A 293 -6.67 16.88 -3.71
C GLU A 293 -5.57 17.94 -3.62
N GLU A 294 -5.97 19.21 -3.70
CA GLU A 294 -5.07 20.32 -3.43
C GLU A 294 -4.94 20.53 -1.93
N ILE A 295 -3.73 20.36 -1.41
CA ILE A 295 -3.43 20.38 0.02
C ILE A 295 -2.69 21.66 0.43
N ALA A 296 -2.14 22.38 -0.54
CA ALA A 296 -1.62 23.72 -0.35
C ALA A 296 -1.92 24.61 -1.56
N HIS A 297 -2.37 25.82 -1.24
CA HIS A 297 -2.60 26.91 -2.17
C HIS A 297 -2.03 28.18 -1.56
N LYS A 298 -0.77 28.50 -1.85
CA LYS A 298 -0.10 29.66 -1.26
C LYS A 298 0.29 30.68 -2.31
N PRO A 299 -0.50 31.75 -2.52
CA PRO A 299 -0.14 32.82 -3.41
C PRO A 299 1.15 33.49 -2.94
N ILE A 300 2.13 33.62 -3.84
CA ILE A 300 3.38 34.33 -3.60
C ILE A 300 3.32 35.70 -4.27
N PHE A 301 2.69 35.79 -5.45
CA PHE A 301 2.46 37.04 -6.16
C PHE A 301 1.09 37.08 -6.82
N PHE A 302 0.51 38.27 -6.85
CA PHE A 302 -0.60 38.60 -7.76
C PHE A 302 -0.03 39.39 -8.94
N LEU A 303 -0.45 39.07 -10.16
CA LEU A 303 0.05 39.72 -11.37
C LEU A 303 -0.23 41.22 -11.42
N ASP A 304 -1.32 41.67 -10.82
CA ASP A 304 -1.62 43.11 -10.71
C ASP A 304 -0.61 43.84 -9.81
N SER A 305 -0.12 43.17 -8.77
CA SER A 305 0.95 43.67 -7.91
C SER A 305 2.29 43.70 -8.65
N LEU A 306 2.57 42.70 -9.48
CA LEU A 306 3.79 42.64 -10.30
C LEU A 306 3.82 43.75 -11.37
N LYS A 307 2.68 44.06 -11.99
CA LYS A 307 2.57 45.19 -12.92
C LYS A 307 2.86 46.53 -12.24
N LYS A 308 2.38 46.70 -11.00
CA LYS A 308 2.60 47.93 -10.21
C LYS A 308 4.02 48.04 -9.67
N ASN A 309 4.67 46.91 -9.38
CA ASN A 309 6.04 46.88 -8.86
C ASN A 309 6.87 45.77 -9.52
N PRO A 310 7.44 46.02 -10.72
CA PRO A 310 8.22 45.03 -11.46
C PRO A 310 9.48 44.55 -10.71
N ALA A 311 9.97 45.31 -9.72
CA ALA A 311 11.12 44.88 -8.91
C ALA A 311 10.82 43.60 -8.11
N LEU A 312 9.53 43.31 -7.85
CA LEU A 312 9.10 42.08 -7.18
C LEU A 312 9.45 40.81 -7.98
N PHE A 313 9.63 40.89 -9.32
CA PHE A 313 10.11 39.75 -10.11
C PHE A 313 11.48 39.26 -9.66
N LYS A 314 12.31 40.13 -9.07
CA LYS A 314 13.63 39.73 -8.57
C LYS A 314 13.53 38.69 -7.45
N ASN A 315 12.40 38.61 -6.75
CA ASN A 315 12.15 37.60 -5.70
C ASN A 315 11.84 36.21 -6.26
N LEU A 316 11.60 36.08 -7.57
CA LEU A 316 11.46 34.79 -8.27
C LEU A 316 12.71 34.43 -9.07
N LYS A 317 13.74 35.29 -9.06
CA LYS A 317 14.99 35.06 -9.80
C LYS A 317 15.66 33.77 -9.36
N ASN A 318 15.69 33.52 -8.05
CA ASN A 318 16.01 32.22 -7.50
C ASN A 318 14.82 31.77 -6.66
N SER A 319 14.31 30.58 -6.95
CA SER A 319 13.25 29.94 -6.16
C SER A 319 13.66 28.51 -5.82
N ALA A 320 13.18 27.98 -4.71
CA ALA A 320 13.48 26.64 -4.28
C ALA A 320 12.26 25.99 -3.61
N LEU A 321 12.11 24.69 -3.83
CA LEU A 321 11.11 23.86 -3.17
C LEU A 321 11.83 22.79 -2.39
N ARG A 322 11.28 22.47 -1.22
CA ARG A 322 11.77 21.38 -0.37
C ARG A 322 10.59 20.57 0.15
N ILE A 323 10.74 19.25 0.09
CA ILE A 323 9.84 18.29 0.73
C ILE A 323 10.63 17.53 1.79
N GLU A 324 10.15 17.55 3.02
CA GLU A 324 10.70 16.76 4.13
C GLU A 324 9.70 15.69 4.51
N LYS A 325 10.10 14.41 4.45
CA LYS A 325 9.29 13.26 4.86
C LYS A 325 9.85 12.67 6.16
N SER A 326 8.98 12.54 7.16
CA SER A 326 9.23 11.82 8.42
C SER A 326 8.04 10.93 8.75
N GLY A 327 8.20 9.61 8.68
CA GLY A 327 7.08 8.67 8.75
C GLY A 327 6.07 8.98 7.65
N ASN A 328 4.79 9.14 8.02
CA ASN A 328 3.72 9.53 7.09
C ASN A 328 3.55 11.06 6.96
N LYS A 329 4.34 11.85 7.68
CA LYS A 329 4.25 13.31 7.68
C LYS A 329 5.14 13.91 6.61
N TYR A 330 4.56 14.80 5.81
CA TYR A 330 5.25 15.61 4.82
C TYR A 330 5.20 17.08 5.24
N ARG A 331 6.33 17.77 5.09
CA ARG A 331 6.43 19.23 5.18
C ARG A 331 6.84 19.78 3.83
N PHE A 332 6.12 20.79 3.38
CA PHE A 332 6.36 21.44 2.10
C PHE A 332 6.88 22.83 2.39
N LEU A 333 8.09 23.13 1.92
CA LEU A 333 8.74 24.41 2.16
C LEU A 333 9.14 25.10 0.87
N TYR A 334 9.08 26.43 0.89
CA TYR A 334 9.43 27.28 -0.23
C TYR A 334 10.41 28.37 0.21
N ALA A 335 11.36 28.68 -0.68
CA ALA A 335 12.21 29.85 -0.57
C ALA A 335 12.24 30.59 -1.92
N GLY A 336 12.31 31.91 -1.87
CA GLY A 336 12.47 32.75 -3.06
C GLY A 336 13.17 34.05 -2.71
N GLY A 337 14.03 34.53 -3.60
CA GLY A 337 14.80 35.74 -3.38
C GLY A 337 15.69 36.14 -4.55
N VAL A 338 16.37 37.27 -4.36
CA VAL A 338 17.36 37.80 -5.31
C VAL A 338 18.67 37.02 -5.23
N ASP A 339 19.04 36.60 -4.01
CA ASP A 339 20.24 35.82 -3.69
C ASP A 339 19.92 34.32 -3.63
N GLU A 340 20.93 33.50 -3.36
CA GLU A 340 20.75 32.05 -3.19
C GLU A 340 19.86 31.73 -1.98
N ASN A 341 18.98 30.76 -2.17
CA ASN A 341 17.90 30.46 -1.22
C ASN A 341 18.42 29.71 0.00
N THR A 342 18.45 30.38 1.15
CA THR A 342 18.84 29.76 2.44
C THR A 342 17.70 29.70 3.45
N ALA A 343 16.69 30.57 3.34
CA ALA A 343 15.59 30.69 4.30
C ALA A 343 14.28 30.09 3.76
N PHE A 344 14.05 28.82 4.06
CA PHE A 344 12.81 28.12 3.70
C PHE A 344 11.67 28.46 4.66
N LYS A 345 10.50 28.77 4.10
CA LYS A 345 9.24 28.96 4.83
C LYS A 345 8.35 27.75 4.60
N GLU A 346 7.78 27.22 5.67
CA GLU A 346 6.79 26.16 5.58
C GLU A 346 5.51 26.71 4.92
N VAL A 347 5.02 25.98 3.92
CA VAL A 347 3.79 26.25 3.18
C VAL A 347 2.64 25.47 3.81
N VAL A 348 2.84 24.16 4.00
CA VAL A 348 1.90 23.27 4.69
C VAL A 348 2.66 22.08 5.27
N SER A 349 2.06 21.44 6.27
CA SER A 349 2.41 20.08 6.69
C SER A 349 1.17 19.20 6.69
N GLN A 350 1.29 17.98 6.17
CA GLN A 350 0.19 17.04 6.09
C GLN A 350 0.67 15.60 6.28
N GLU A 351 -0.17 14.77 6.88
CA GLU A 351 0.01 13.33 6.87
C GLU A 351 -0.60 12.72 5.60
N PHE A 352 0.19 11.90 4.90
CA PHE A 352 -0.26 11.20 3.71
C PHE A 352 0.38 9.81 3.69
N ASP A 353 -0.43 8.77 3.84
CA ASP A 353 0.08 7.40 3.82
C ASP A 353 0.52 7.02 2.40
N MET A 354 1.82 7.15 2.10
CA MET A 354 2.43 6.84 0.81
C MET A 354 3.87 6.37 1.02
N LYS A 355 4.30 5.41 0.19
CA LYS A 355 5.69 4.90 0.16
C LYS A 355 6.36 5.29 -1.16
N PRO A 356 6.82 6.55 -1.30
CA PRO A 356 7.39 7.03 -2.56
C PRO A 356 8.66 6.25 -2.90
N LYS A 357 8.71 5.71 -4.12
CA LYS A 357 9.86 4.99 -4.68
C LYS A 357 10.70 5.85 -5.61
N TYR A 358 10.09 6.89 -6.18
CA TYR A 358 10.73 7.79 -7.13
C TYR A 358 10.43 9.23 -6.77
N ILE A 359 11.42 10.08 -7.02
CA ILE A 359 11.31 11.52 -7.02
C ILE A 359 11.59 12.03 -8.43
N GLY A 360 10.73 12.92 -8.91
CA GLY A 360 10.81 13.50 -10.23
C GLY A 360 10.95 15.01 -10.18
N ILE A 361 11.68 15.55 -11.15
CA ILE A 361 11.63 16.97 -11.49
C ILE A 361 10.93 17.14 -12.84
N PHE A 362 10.05 18.12 -12.93
CA PHE A 362 9.19 18.31 -14.09
C PHE A 362 8.94 19.78 -14.40
N ALA A 363 8.52 20.03 -15.63
CA ALA A 363 7.90 21.27 -16.06
C ALA A 363 6.72 20.93 -16.99
N ILE A 364 5.54 21.44 -16.70
CA ILE A 364 4.31 21.15 -17.46
C ILE A 364 3.44 22.40 -17.63
N ARG A 365 2.43 22.29 -18.50
CA ARG A 365 1.36 23.29 -18.65
C ARG A 365 -0.04 22.68 -18.60
N GLY A 366 -0.21 21.56 -17.89
CA GLY A 366 -1.44 20.78 -17.92
C GLY A 366 -1.82 20.37 -19.35
N PHE A 367 -3.12 20.20 -19.61
CA PHE A 367 -3.64 19.83 -20.93
C PHE A 367 -4.03 21.03 -21.81
N THR A 368 -3.52 22.23 -21.49
CA THR A 368 -3.83 23.46 -22.24
C THR A 368 -2.89 23.67 -23.42
N ASN A 369 -3.22 24.67 -24.24
CA ASN A 369 -2.41 25.14 -25.36
C ASN A 369 -1.62 26.42 -25.01
N SER A 370 -1.42 26.71 -23.72
CA SER A 370 -0.63 27.87 -23.26
C SER A 370 0.81 27.81 -23.81
N VAL A 371 1.54 28.92 -23.86
CA VAL A 371 2.89 28.92 -24.48
C VAL A 371 3.86 28.01 -23.72
N THR A 372 4.77 27.32 -24.43
CA THR A 372 5.87 26.56 -23.79
C THR A 372 6.98 27.52 -23.40
N ILE A 373 7.41 27.50 -22.13
CA ILE A 373 8.52 28.30 -21.62
C ILE A 373 9.59 27.40 -20.98
N PRO A 374 10.88 27.81 -21.01
CA PRO A 374 11.95 27.07 -20.36
C PRO A 374 11.91 27.22 -18.84
N VAL A 375 12.40 26.19 -18.14
CA VAL A 375 12.58 26.15 -16.69
C VAL A 375 13.99 25.66 -16.42
N SER A 376 14.82 26.51 -15.81
CA SER A 376 16.21 26.16 -15.52
C SER A 376 16.38 25.68 -14.08
N PHE A 377 16.84 24.46 -13.92
CA PHE A 377 17.16 23.79 -12.66
C PHE A 377 18.66 23.88 -12.40
N LYS A 378 19.04 24.50 -11.28
CA LYS A 378 20.45 24.68 -10.88
C LYS A 378 20.95 23.59 -9.96
N PHE A 379 20.04 22.99 -9.21
CA PHE A 379 20.40 22.15 -8.08
C PHE A 379 19.27 21.18 -7.77
N PHE A 380 19.65 19.95 -7.46
CA PHE A 380 18.82 18.95 -6.83
C PHE A 380 19.61 18.29 -5.71
N ARG A 381 18.94 18.04 -4.58
CA ARG A 381 19.50 17.21 -3.50
C ARG A 381 18.42 16.33 -2.91
N ILE A 382 18.81 15.11 -2.57
CA ILE A 382 18.03 14.24 -1.69
C ILE A 382 18.96 13.66 -0.62
N SER A 383 18.58 13.76 0.64
CA SER A 383 19.28 13.17 1.76
C SER A 383 18.33 12.30 2.56
N ALA A 384 18.75 11.08 2.89
CA ALA A 384 18.05 10.25 3.84
C ALA A 384 18.09 10.91 5.22
N ASN A 385 16.99 10.79 5.96
CA ASN A 385 16.90 11.24 7.33
C ASN A 385 16.52 10.05 8.21
N THR A 386 16.88 10.11 9.49
CA THR A 386 16.34 9.18 10.48
C THR A 386 14.83 9.41 10.61
N CYS A 387 14.04 8.34 10.47
CA CYS A 387 12.62 8.42 10.79
C CYS A 387 12.48 8.62 12.31
N ALA A 388 11.93 9.75 12.74
CA ALA A 388 11.52 9.90 14.13
C ALA A 388 10.45 8.85 14.43
N GLN A 389 10.69 8.02 15.45
CA GLN A 389 9.74 7.02 15.95
C GLN A 389 8.57 7.68 16.68
#